data_AF-A0AAE5RSP5-F1
#
_entry.id   AF-A0AAE5RSP5-F1
#
_cell.length_a   1.000
_cell.length_b   1.000
_cell.length_c   1.000
_cell.angle_alpha   90.00
_cell.angle_beta   90.00
_cell.angle_gamma   90.00
#
_symmetry.space_group_name_H-M   'P 1'
#
loop_
_entity.id
_entity.type
_entity.pdbx_description
1 polymer ?
#
loop_
_entity_poly.entity_id
_entity_poly.type
_entity_poly.pdbx_seq_one_letter_code
_entity_poly.pdbx_strand_id
1 'polypeptide(L)'
;MSHKIRIAIALAAFAAVSFIGLADPAFASSGGSLPWESPLQQIQQSITGPVAGFIALAAVAIAGGMLIFGGELNDFARRLCYVALVGGVLLGATQIVALFGATGASIGEMEARTGPGIIEPVMLRAQGEGAHG
;
A
#
# COMPACT_ATOMS: atom_id res chain seq x y z
N MET A 1 6.56 28.94 27.32
CA MET A 1 6.83 28.67 25.88
C MET A 1 6.41 27.24 25.49
N SER A 2 5.20 26.76 25.84
CA SER A 2 4.83 25.32 25.71
C SER A 2 3.52 25.02 24.98
N HIS A 3 2.59 25.98 24.83
CA HIS A 3 1.30 25.71 24.19
C HIS A 3 1.38 25.73 22.65
N LYS A 4 2.18 26.64 22.08
CA LYS A 4 2.37 26.74 20.62
C LYS A 4 2.99 25.48 20.02
N ILE A 5 3.94 24.87 20.75
CA ILE A 5 4.61 23.62 20.34
C ILE A 5 3.66 22.43 20.44
N ARG A 6 2.84 22.36 21.50
CA ARG A 6 1.82 21.30 21.66
C ARG A 6 0.75 21.36 20.56
N ILE A 7 0.31 22.56 20.19
CA ILE A 7 -0.66 22.77 19.11
C ILE A 7 -0.06 22.40 17.74
N ALA A 8 1.20 22.76 17.48
CA ALA A 8 1.89 22.38 16.25
C ALA A 8 2.04 20.86 16.10
N ILE A 9 2.38 20.15 17.18
CA ILE A 9 2.49 18.68 17.18
C ILE A 9 1.11 18.04 16.94
N ALA A 10 0.05 18.55 17.58
CA ALA A 10 -1.31 18.03 17.40
C ALA A 10 -1.82 18.23 15.96
N LEU A 11 -1.55 19.39 15.34
CA LEU A 11 -1.89 19.66 13.94
C LEU A 11 -1.11 18.77 12.96
N ALA A 12 0.18 18.55 13.21
CA ALA A 12 1.00 17.67 12.39
C ALA A 12 0.52 16.21 12.46
N ALA A 13 0.16 15.73 13.66
CA ALA A 13 -0.39 14.39 13.85
C ALA A 13 -1.74 14.23 13.14
N PHE A 14 -2.62 15.22 13.23
CA PHE A 14 -3.91 15.20 12.53
C PHE A 14 -3.75 15.19 11.01
N ALA A 15 -2.84 16.01 10.46
CA ALA A 15 -2.55 16.05 9.04
C ALA A 15 -1.96 14.71 8.52
N ALA A 16 -1.06 14.09 9.28
CA ALA A 16 -0.48 12.80 8.92
C ALA A 16 -1.52 11.67 8.88
N VAL A 17 -2.44 11.62 9.86
CA VAL A 17 -3.53 10.64 9.88
C VAL A 17 -4.50 10.87 8.73
N SER A 18 -4.81 12.13 8.39
CA SER A 18 -5.64 12.46 7.24
C SER A 18 -5.02 12.03 5.91
N PHE A 19 -3.70 12.11 5.77
CA PHE A 19 -2.99 11.75 4.53
C PHE A 19 -2.97 10.24 4.27
N ILE A 20 -2.95 9.42 5.33
CA ILE A 20 -3.01 7.95 5.21
C ILE A 20 -4.39 7.48 4.71
N GLY A 21 -5.46 8.23 5.02
CA GLY A 21 -6.83 7.92 4.56
C GLY A 21 -7.11 8.24 3.09
N LEU A 22 -6.18 8.88 2.38
CA LEU A 22 -6.29 9.24 0.95
C LEU A 22 -5.55 8.25 0.02
N ALA A 23 -4.96 7.19 0.56
CA ALA A 23 -4.33 6.16 -0.25
C ALA A 23 -5.42 5.25 -0.85
N ASP A 24 -5.78 5.49 -2.11
CA ASP A 24 -6.63 4.57 -2.87
C ASP A 24 -5.93 3.21 -3.03
N PRO A 25 -6.62 2.08 -2.80
CA PRO A 25 -6.07 0.76 -3.07
C PRO A 25 -5.80 0.64 -4.57
N ALA A 26 -4.53 0.44 -4.93
CA ALA A 26 -4.15 0.14 -6.31
C ALA A 26 -4.70 -1.23 -6.71
N PHE A 27 -5.85 -1.23 -7.40
CA PHE A 27 -6.40 -2.42 -8.03
C PHE A 27 -5.46 -2.86 -9.16
N ALA A 28 -4.68 -3.91 -8.92
CA ALA A 28 -3.97 -4.61 -9.98
C ALA A 28 -4.99 -5.32 -10.87
N SER A 29 -5.38 -4.69 -11.98
CA SER A 29 -6.21 -5.31 -13.01
C SER A 29 -5.36 -6.31 -13.80
N SER A 30 -5.27 -7.55 -13.30
CA SER A 30 -4.79 -8.66 -14.10
C SER A 30 -5.87 -9.00 -15.14
N GLY A 31 -5.63 -8.58 -16.39
CA GLY A 31 -6.48 -8.94 -17.52
C GLY A 31 -6.63 -10.45 -17.65
N GLY A 32 -7.88 -10.93 -17.61
CA GLY A 32 -8.26 -12.33 -17.79
C GLY A 32 -9.12 -12.86 -16.64
N SER A 33 -10.42 -12.53 -16.66
CA SER A 33 -11.38 -12.98 -15.65
C SER A 33 -11.59 -14.49 -15.73
N LEU A 34 -10.97 -15.21 -14.81
CA LEU A 34 -11.31 -16.61 -14.59
C LEU A 34 -12.72 -16.68 -13.95
N PRO A 35 -13.57 -17.69 -14.26
CA PRO A 35 -14.98 -17.70 -13.84
C PRO A 35 -15.21 -17.74 -12.32
N TRP A 36 -14.16 -18.04 -11.55
CA TRP A 36 -14.14 -18.08 -10.09
C TRP A 36 -13.70 -16.75 -9.46
N GLU A 37 -13.24 -15.80 -10.26
CA GLU A 37 -12.80 -14.47 -9.82
C GLU A 37 -14.00 -13.60 -9.41
N SER A 38 -15.13 -13.69 -10.13
CA SER A 38 -16.39 -13.02 -9.77
C SER A 38 -16.93 -13.44 -8.39
N PRO A 39 -17.08 -14.74 -8.06
CA PRO A 39 -17.48 -15.17 -6.72
C PRO A 39 -16.52 -14.73 -5.62
N LEU A 40 -15.21 -14.78 -5.86
CA LEU A 40 -14.21 -14.34 -4.87
C LEU A 40 -14.25 -12.83 -4.64
N GLN A 41 -14.42 -12.02 -5.70
CA GLN A 41 -14.67 -10.58 -5.57
C GLN A 41 -15.95 -10.30 -4.80
N GLN A 42 -17.02 -11.06 -5.04
CA GLN A 42 -18.30 -10.84 -4.36
C GLN A 42 -18.22 -11.13 -2.86
N ILE A 43 -17.44 -12.14 -2.46
CA ILE A 43 -17.15 -12.43 -1.05
C ILE A 43 -16.31 -11.32 -0.43
N GLN A 44 -15.27 -10.85 -1.14
CA GLN A 44 -14.44 -9.73 -0.68
C GLN A 44 -15.30 -8.48 -0.46
N GLN A 45 -16.13 -8.11 -1.44
CA GLN A 45 -17.08 -6.99 -1.35
C GLN A 45 -18.10 -7.17 -0.21
N SER A 46 -18.48 -8.40 0.12
CA SER A 46 -19.39 -8.67 1.23
C SER A 46 -18.74 -8.49 2.60
N ILE A 47 -17.45 -8.81 2.73
CA ILE A 47 -16.68 -8.67 3.97
C ILE A 47 -16.23 -7.22 4.18
N THR A 48 -16.01 -6.46 3.11
CA THR A 48 -15.62 -5.04 3.17
C THR A 48 -16.79 -4.08 2.95
N GLY A 49 -18.00 -4.60 2.73
CA GLY A 49 -19.18 -3.80 2.39
C GLY A 49 -19.75 -3.00 3.58
N PRO A 50 -20.70 -2.09 3.33
CA PRO A 50 -21.28 -1.22 4.37
C PRO A 50 -21.89 -1.99 5.54
N VAL A 51 -22.51 -3.15 5.27
CA VAL A 51 -23.11 -4.02 6.28
C VAL A 51 -22.06 -4.55 7.25
N ALA A 52 -20.93 -5.04 6.75
CA ALA A 52 -19.82 -5.49 7.58
C ALA A 52 -19.25 -4.35 8.43
N GLY A 53 -19.17 -3.14 7.86
CA GLY A 53 -18.78 -1.93 8.57
C GLY A 53 -19.68 -1.60 9.76
N PHE A 54 -21.01 -1.65 9.59
CA PHE A 54 -21.95 -1.42 10.70
C PHE A 54 -21.86 -2.51 11.79
N ILE A 55 -21.66 -3.77 11.41
CA ILE A 55 -21.45 -4.88 12.37
C ILE A 55 -20.16 -4.67 13.16
N ALA A 56 -19.07 -4.29 12.49
CA ALA A 56 -17.80 -4.00 13.16
C ALA A 56 -17.93 -2.84 14.16
N LEU A 57 -18.63 -1.76 13.78
CA LEU A 57 -18.90 -0.63 14.65
C LEU A 57 -19.71 -1.05 15.88
N ALA A 58 -20.78 -1.84 15.69
CA ALA A 58 -21.59 -2.35 16.79
C ALA A 58 -20.77 -3.23 17.75
N ALA A 59 -19.91 -4.11 17.22
CA ALA A 59 -19.05 -4.97 18.01
C ALA A 59 -18.05 -4.17 18.87
N VAL A 60 -17.43 -3.13 18.31
CA VAL A 60 -16.52 -2.24 19.04
C VAL A 60 -17.26 -1.47 20.14
N ALA A 61 -18.48 -1.00 19.86
CA ALA A 61 -19.30 -0.31 20.85
C ALA A 61 -19.70 -1.22 22.02
N ILE A 62 -20.07 -2.48 21.73
CA ILE A 62 -20.38 -3.47 22.77
C ILE A 62 -19.11 -3.81 23.58
N ALA A 63 -17.97 -4.02 22.92
CA ALA A 63 -16.70 -4.29 23.60
C ALA A 63 -16.30 -3.12 24.52
N GLY A 64 -16.42 -1.87 24.05
CA GLY A 64 -16.17 -0.67 24.85
C GLY A 64 -17.16 -0.50 26.01
N GLY A 65 -18.44 -0.80 25.77
CA GLY A 65 -19.48 -0.78 26.80
C GLY A 65 -19.22 -1.81 27.91
N MET A 66 -18.89 -3.06 27.53
CA MET A 66 -18.49 -4.11 28.49
C MET A 66 -17.26 -3.71 29.32
N LEU A 67 -16.36 -2.89 28.76
CA LEU A 67 -15.20 -2.37 29.45
C LEU A 67 -15.56 -1.34 30.53
N ILE A 68 -16.47 -0.41 30.22
CA ILE A 68 -16.84 0.68 31.14
C ILE A 68 -17.69 0.15 32.31
N PHE A 69 -18.60 -0.79 32.05
CA PHE A 69 -19.50 -1.33 33.07
C PHE A 69 -18.91 -2.47 33.90
N GLY A 70 -17.65 -2.83 33.69
CA GLY A 70 -16.93 -3.76 34.56
C GLY A 70 -17.28 -5.24 34.32
N GLY A 71 -17.17 -5.71 33.07
CA GLY A 71 -16.93 -7.14 32.81
C GLY A 71 -15.58 -7.60 33.37
N GLU A 72 -15.12 -8.82 33.07
CA GLU A 72 -13.80 -9.35 33.49
C GLU A 72 -12.63 -8.51 32.91
N LEU A 73 -12.45 -7.30 33.45
CA LEU A 73 -11.56 -6.24 32.96
C LEU A 73 -10.12 -6.69 32.96
N ASN A 74 -9.75 -7.45 34.00
CA ASN A 74 -8.43 -8.04 34.13
C ASN A 74 -8.15 -9.03 32.98
N ASP A 75 -9.12 -9.86 32.60
CA ASP A 75 -9.00 -10.80 31.49
C ASP A 75 -9.01 -10.11 30.13
N PHE A 76 -9.86 -9.10 29.94
CA PHE A 76 -9.85 -8.29 28.72
C PHE A 76 -8.53 -7.54 28.55
N ALA A 77 -8.04 -6.86 29.59
CA ALA A 77 -6.78 -6.12 29.55
C ALA A 77 -5.60 -7.05 29.26
N ARG A 78 -5.59 -8.25 29.84
CA ARG A 78 -4.58 -9.27 29.56
C ARG A 78 -4.62 -9.72 28.09
N ARG A 79 -5.80 -10.00 27.54
CA ARG A 79 -5.98 -10.35 26.13
C ARG A 79 -5.56 -9.20 25.19
N LEU A 80 -5.94 -7.96 25.52
CA LEU A 80 -5.57 -6.78 24.74
C LEU A 80 -4.06 -6.59 24.73
N CYS A 81 -3.38 -6.82 25.86
CA CYS A 81 -1.93 -6.75 25.94
C CYS A 81 -1.26 -7.76 25.00
N TYR A 82 -1.73 -9.01 24.95
CA TYR A 82 -1.19 -10.00 24.00
C TYR A 82 -1.39 -9.59 22.53
N VAL A 83 -2.58 -9.10 22.17
CA VAL A 83 -2.87 -8.64 20.80
C VAL A 83 -2.00 -7.43 20.43
N ALA A 84 -1.85 -6.47 21.34
CA ALA A 84 -1.00 -5.30 21.13
C ALA A 84 0.48 -5.66 21.00
N LEU A 85 0.98 -6.60 21.82
CA LEU A 85 2.35 -7.08 21.74
C LEU A 85 2.62 -7.79 20.40
N VAL A 86 1.74 -8.71 19.98
CA VAL A 86 1.88 -9.43 18.71
C VAL A 86 1.76 -8.45 17.53
N GLY A 87 0.73 -7.61 17.52
CA GLY A 87 0.52 -6.61 16.47
C GLY A 87 1.68 -5.63 16.37
N GLY A 88 2.19 -5.13 17.50
CA GLY A 88 3.35 -4.25 17.56
C GLY A 88 4.62 -4.89 17.04
N VAL A 89 4.88 -6.16 17.37
CA VAL A 89 6.03 -6.90 16.84
C VAL A 89 5.90 -7.10 15.33
N LEU A 90 4.73 -7.48 14.81
CA LEU A 90 4.51 -7.67 13.38
C LEU A 90 4.65 -6.36 12.59
N LEU A 91 4.07 -5.26 13.09
CA LEU A 91 4.19 -3.94 12.49
C LEU A 91 5.62 -3.38 12.59
N GLY A 92 6.33 -3.66 13.68
CA GLY A 92 7.74 -3.27 13.85
C GLY A 92 8.69 -4.10 13.01
N ALA A 93 8.39 -5.39 12.79
CA ALA A 93 9.21 -6.29 11.98
C ALA A 93 9.34 -5.81 10.53
N THR A 94 8.29 -5.25 9.94
CA THR A 94 8.38 -4.68 8.58
C THR A 94 9.35 -3.52 8.50
N GLN A 95 9.46 -2.71 9.56
CA GLN A 95 10.43 -1.61 9.65
C GLN A 95 11.85 -2.15 9.75
N ILE A 96 12.08 -3.20 10.56
CA ILE A 96 13.38 -3.84 10.69
C ILE A 96 13.81 -4.46 9.35
N VAL A 97 12.91 -5.19 8.68
CA VAL A 97 13.18 -5.78 7.37
C VAL A 97 13.48 -4.72 6.32
N ALA A 98 12.81 -3.56 6.34
CA ALA A 98 13.10 -2.46 5.42
C ALA A 98 14.52 -1.90 5.58
N LEU A 99 15.03 -1.81 6.83
CA LEU A 99 16.39 -1.32 7.10
C LEU A 99 17.48 -2.22 6.51
N PHE A 100 17.24 -3.53 6.46
CA PHE A 100 18.19 -4.49 5.87
C PHE A 100 17.91 -4.80 4.39
N GLY A 101 16.65 -4.73 3.96
CA GLY A 101 16.21 -5.01 2.59
C GLY A 101 16.56 -3.92 1.57
N ALA A 102 16.66 -2.65 1.99
CA ALA A 102 17.03 -1.54 1.10
C ALA A 102 18.53 -1.50 0.74
N THR A 103 19.37 -2.33 1.37
CA THR A 103 20.81 -2.45 1.04
C THR A 103 21.14 -3.56 0.05
N GLY A 104 20.13 -4.31 -0.41
CA GLY A 104 20.27 -5.33 -1.44
C GLY A 104 20.38 -4.71 -2.84
N ALA A 105 21.61 -4.61 -3.34
CA ALA A 105 22.03 -4.35 -4.73
C ALA A 105 21.04 -3.55 -5.62
N SER A 106 21.37 -2.28 -5.89
CA SER A 106 20.94 -1.64 -7.13
C SER A 106 21.61 -2.36 -8.30
N ILE A 107 21.03 -3.47 -8.75
CA ILE A 107 21.34 -3.99 -10.08
C ILE A 107 21.00 -2.84 -11.01
N GLY A 108 22.04 -2.25 -11.60
CA GLY A 108 21.91 -1.10 -12.46
C GLY A 108 20.83 -1.36 -13.48
N GLU A 109 19.80 -0.54 -13.45
CA GLU A 109 18.92 -0.39 -14.59
C GLU A 109 19.82 0.17 -15.69
N MET A 110 20.39 -0.74 -16.48
CA MET A 110 20.90 -0.40 -17.79
C MET A 110 19.67 0.06 -18.53
N GLU A 111 19.44 1.37 -18.47
CA GLU A 111 18.57 2.07 -19.38
C GLU A 111 18.94 1.57 -20.77
N ALA A 112 18.10 0.67 -21.27
CA ALA A 112 17.99 0.42 -22.68
C ALA A 112 17.51 1.75 -23.23
N ARG A 113 18.49 2.62 -23.52
CA ARG A 113 18.35 3.88 -24.21
C ARG A 113 17.91 3.53 -25.62
N THR A 114 16.64 3.15 -25.76
CA THR A 114 15.87 3.31 -26.98
C THR A 114 15.60 4.80 -27.09
N GLY A 115 16.68 5.56 -27.30
CA GLY A 115 16.56 6.91 -27.81
C GLY A 115 15.91 6.83 -29.19
N PRO A 116 15.05 7.79 -29.56
CA PRO A 116 14.51 7.92 -30.91
C PRO A 116 15.63 8.34 -31.87
N GLY A 117 16.57 7.43 -32.12
CA GLY A 117 17.61 7.55 -33.11
C GLY A 117 17.08 6.99 -34.41
N ILE A 118 16.46 7.89 -35.19
CA ILE A 118 16.53 7.93 -36.66
C ILE A 118 17.00 6.59 -37.26
N ILE A 119 16.06 5.72 -37.60
CA ILE A 119 16.31 4.74 -38.67
C ILE A 119 16.37 5.58 -39.93
N GLU A 120 17.53 6.16 -40.22
CA GLU A 120 17.85 6.49 -41.60
C GLU A 120 18.13 5.15 -42.27
N PRO A 121 17.28 4.69 -43.20
CA PRO A 121 17.75 3.69 -44.14
C PRO A 121 18.90 4.36 -44.88
N VAL A 122 20.13 3.93 -44.62
CA VAL A 122 21.29 4.37 -45.37
C VAL A 122 21.00 4.07 -46.83
N MET A 123 20.56 5.09 -47.58
CA MET A 123 20.44 5.02 -49.02
C MET A 123 21.88 4.89 -49.51
N LEU A 124 22.31 3.64 -49.67
CA LEU A 124 23.43 3.28 -50.52
C LEU A 124 23.01 3.67 -51.94
N ARG A 125 23.14 4.96 -52.26
CA ARG A 125 23.07 5.46 -53.62
C ARG A 125 24.20 4.74 -54.33
N ALA A 126 23.83 3.73 -55.10
CA ALA A 126 24.71 3.12 -56.07
C ALA A 126 25.22 4.24 -56.98
N GLN A 127 26.41 4.73 -56.66
CA GLN A 127 27.26 5.49 -57.56
C GLN A 127 27.73 4.51 -58.62
N GLY A 128 26.83 4.22 -59.57
CA GLY A 128 27.11 3.53 -60.82
C GLY A 128 27.69 4.54 -61.79
N GLU A 129 29.00 4.54 -61.84
CA GLU A 129 29.85 5.27 -62.78
C GLU A 129 29.71 4.67 -64.20
N GLY A 130 29.68 5.53 -65.20
CA GLY A 130 30.28 5.22 -66.51
C GLY A 130 29.38 4.82 -67.68
N ALA A 131 29.48 5.67 -68.71
CA ALA A 131 29.52 5.32 -70.14
C ALA A 131 28.22 4.84 -70.81
N HIS A 132 27.64 5.73 -71.63
CA HIS A 132 27.40 5.55 -73.08
C HIS A 132 27.24 6.99 -73.63
N GLY A 133 27.90 7.44 -74.70
CA GLY A 133 28.07 6.74 -75.98
C GLY A 133 26.88 7.09 -76.85
#